data_AF-A0A9W8AQS1-F1
#
_entry.id   AF-A0A9W8AQS1-F1
#
_cell.length_a   1.000
_cell.length_b   1.000
_cell.length_c   1.000
_cell.angle_alpha   90.00
_cell.angle_beta   90.00
_cell.angle_gamma   90.00
#
_symmetry.space_group_name_H-M   'P 1'
#
loop_
_entity.id
_entity.type
_entity.pdbx_description
1 polymer ?
#
loop_
_entity_poly.entity_id
_entity_poly.type
_entity_poly.pdbx_seq_one_letter_code
_entity_poly.pdbx_strand_id
1 'polypeptide(L)'
;MTLPNTPNSSVSIPFVTWVDKLIHTLGTGRHSAANGSLRTLAWGWTATTLLDLMDEYPSGLTRPIILAELESRWEEALEDLTGATLSKKYSSLASLLDGLTTQHSLFDVTIYRIRKLPQTQVWMLSFQESHSSTSVEAYLHQKFYFLTESAGHHHVLLQTPRRIRFSGVQVVRKAGRVSRLLPTPLMLFELSEHALEYVVSLHRQLGVTSQSLLSQPNSNPQTKMDDRTKSDIAFLKAYFISHVLADITPEALACNRDFYLLVKVHQINIGDATPREGHLKRAIVYLTDVVISAQSRSDLAALILWDEQITLASMLKKGDRLAIYLPRINSPHVRLSEDTVEDCAFEMEYGARTVLFLIPSSASGLSKSNLLSQPNTQATDEDGAIECKLWPGRLRIADLQPTMSGVTLVGQVVAVSSNLPVTKQNK
;
A
#
# COMPACT_ATOMS: atom_id res chain seq x y z
N MET A 1 10.71 40.23 50.72
CA MET A 1 9.68 39.24 50.34
C MET A 1 10.39 38.01 49.80
N THR A 2 10.72 37.10 50.69
CA THR A 2 11.28 35.78 50.37
C THR A 2 10.12 34.79 50.35
N LEU A 3 9.83 34.19 49.19
CA LEU A 3 8.95 33.03 49.11
C LEU A 3 9.70 31.80 49.64
N PRO A 4 9.05 30.94 50.45
CA PRO A 4 9.69 29.81 51.08
C PRO A 4 9.82 28.62 50.12
N ASN A 5 10.96 27.94 50.22
CA ASN A 5 11.17 26.58 49.71
C ASN A 5 10.19 25.60 50.39
N THR A 6 9.52 24.77 49.59
CA THR A 6 8.94 23.48 49.99
C THR A 6 8.96 22.51 48.80
N PRO A 7 8.95 21.19 49.03
CA PRO A 7 9.94 20.26 48.48
C PRO A 7 9.46 19.42 47.29
N ASN A 8 10.43 18.97 46.49
CA ASN A 8 10.28 17.89 45.51
C ASN A 8 9.89 16.57 46.19
N SER A 9 8.60 16.26 46.19
CA SER A 9 8.10 14.88 46.26
C SER A 9 7.40 14.60 44.93
N SER A 10 8.04 13.82 44.05
CA SER A 10 7.44 13.35 42.82
C SER A 10 6.23 12.49 43.16
N VAL A 11 5.02 13.02 42.93
CA VAL A 11 3.78 12.26 43.05
C VAL A 11 3.80 11.21 41.94
N SER A 12 4.09 9.97 42.32
CA SER A 12 4.04 8.81 41.43
C SER A 12 2.59 8.55 41.00
N ILE A 13 2.24 8.92 39.77
CA ILE A 13 0.91 8.66 39.20
C ILE A 13 0.76 7.14 39.01
N PRO A 14 -0.25 6.48 39.65
CA PRO A 14 -0.36 5.02 39.65
C PRO A 14 -0.39 4.39 38.26
N PHE A 15 -1.11 5.02 37.32
CA PHE A 15 -1.19 4.56 35.94
C PHE A 15 0.18 4.61 35.22
N VAL A 16 0.92 5.69 35.38
CA VAL A 16 2.26 5.85 34.78
C VAL A 16 3.20 4.76 35.28
N THR A 17 3.24 4.53 36.59
CA THR A 17 4.07 3.46 37.17
C THR A 17 3.64 2.05 36.76
N TRP A 18 2.36 1.87 36.40
CA TRP A 18 1.86 0.60 35.92
C TRP A 18 2.30 0.34 34.48
N VAL A 19 2.18 1.33 33.60
CA VAL A 19 2.68 1.29 32.22
C VAL A 19 4.19 1.05 32.20
N ASP A 20 4.96 1.76 33.04
CA ASP A 20 6.42 1.57 33.14
C ASP A 20 6.79 0.14 33.57
N LYS A 21 6.05 -0.44 34.52
CA LYS A 21 6.24 -1.83 34.96
C LYS A 21 5.91 -2.83 33.84
N LEU A 22 4.89 -2.55 33.02
CA LEU A 22 4.52 -3.40 31.88
C LEU A 22 5.61 -3.37 30.81
N ILE A 23 6.09 -2.17 30.43
CA ILE A 23 7.19 -1.99 29.47
C ILE A 23 8.44 -2.73 29.94
N HIS A 24 8.79 -2.58 31.23
CA HIS A 24 9.93 -3.31 31.79
C HIS A 24 9.72 -4.83 31.73
N THR A 25 8.52 -5.32 32.08
CA THR A 25 8.23 -6.76 32.06
C THR A 25 8.35 -7.33 30.64
N LEU A 26 7.77 -6.65 29.64
CA LEU A 26 7.80 -7.06 28.22
C LEU A 26 9.22 -6.94 27.63
N GLY A 27 9.95 -5.87 27.96
CA GLY A 27 11.32 -5.65 27.49
C GLY A 27 12.33 -6.67 28.04
N THR A 28 12.11 -7.18 29.25
CA THR A 28 12.97 -8.22 29.85
C THR A 28 12.66 -9.65 29.39
N GLY A 29 11.53 -9.86 28.69
CA GLY A 29 10.94 -11.18 28.51
C GLY A 29 11.56 -12.07 27.43
N ARG A 30 12.01 -11.55 26.29
CA ARG A 30 12.47 -12.40 25.16
C ARG A 30 13.25 -11.70 24.03
N HIS A 31 13.37 -10.37 24.03
CA HIS A 31 13.95 -9.63 22.90
C HIS A 31 15.38 -9.12 23.15
N SER A 32 16.24 -9.94 23.76
CA SER A 32 17.68 -9.71 23.70
C SER A 32 18.20 -10.14 22.32
N ALA A 33 17.94 -9.33 21.30
CA ALA A 33 18.49 -9.54 19.96
C ALA A 33 20.02 -9.42 20.01
N ALA A 34 20.72 -10.38 19.39
CA ALA A 34 22.17 -10.48 19.35
C ALA A 34 22.90 -9.32 18.62
N ASN A 35 22.19 -8.25 18.23
CA ASN A 35 22.76 -7.03 17.65
C ASN A 35 22.20 -5.81 18.41
N GLY A 36 22.86 -5.43 19.49
CA GLY A 36 23.05 -4.09 20.10
C GLY A 36 22.02 -2.94 20.06
N SER A 37 20.86 -3.07 19.43
CA SER A 37 19.78 -2.07 19.48
C SER A 37 18.61 -2.66 20.25
N LEU A 38 18.49 -2.26 21.51
CA LEU A 38 17.34 -2.57 22.35
C LEU A 38 16.08 -2.01 21.66
N ARG A 39 15.25 -2.90 21.10
CA ARG A 39 13.93 -2.55 20.58
C ARG A 39 13.00 -2.28 21.76
N THR A 40 13.06 -1.08 22.31
CA THR A 40 12.25 -0.64 23.46
C THR A 40 10.81 -0.40 23.02
N LEU A 41 9.84 -1.01 23.73
CA LEU A 41 8.42 -0.69 23.55
C LEU A 41 8.18 0.81 23.79
N ALA A 42 7.45 1.46 22.88
CA ALA A 42 7.08 2.85 23.05
C ALA A 42 6.05 3.02 24.18
N TRP A 43 6.29 4.01 25.06
CA TRP A 43 5.41 4.27 26.20
C TRP A 43 3.99 4.64 25.77
N GLY A 44 3.88 5.54 24.78
CA GLY A 44 2.59 5.99 24.25
C GLY A 44 1.75 4.84 23.71
N TRP A 45 2.36 3.94 22.91
CA TRP A 45 1.68 2.76 22.38
C TRP A 45 1.17 1.82 23.49
N THR A 46 1.99 1.60 24.52
CA THR A 46 1.62 0.73 25.64
C THR A 46 0.45 1.33 26.43
N ALA A 47 0.49 2.63 26.70
CA ALA A 47 -0.55 3.34 27.42
C ALA A 47 -1.89 3.34 26.67
N THR A 48 -1.89 3.63 25.36
CA THR A 48 -3.12 3.65 24.55
C THR A 48 -3.71 2.26 24.40
N THR A 49 -2.89 1.27 24.08
CA THR A 49 -3.36 -0.12 23.93
C THR A 49 -3.93 -0.65 25.24
N LEU A 50 -3.35 -0.27 26.38
CA LEU A 50 -3.87 -0.63 27.69
C LEU A 50 -5.25 0.02 27.97
N LEU A 51 -5.45 1.26 27.55
CA LEU A 51 -6.75 1.94 27.66
C LEU A 51 -7.80 1.27 26.76
N ASP A 52 -7.43 0.91 25.51
CA ASP A 52 -8.31 0.19 24.59
C ASP A 52 -8.73 -1.17 25.18
N LEU A 53 -7.80 -1.89 25.81
CA LEU A 53 -8.08 -3.15 26.48
C LEU A 53 -8.99 -2.99 27.70
N MET A 54 -8.89 -1.88 28.42
CA MET A 54 -9.78 -1.59 29.54
C MET A 54 -11.20 -1.24 29.08
N ASP A 55 -11.35 -0.61 27.91
CA ASP A 55 -12.64 -0.34 27.28
C ASP A 55 -13.27 -1.63 26.71
N GLU A 56 -12.46 -2.47 26.06
CA GLU A 56 -12.88 -3.75 25.48
C GLU A 56 -13.29 -4.78 26.55
N TYR A 57 -12.63 -4.76 27.72
CA TYR A 57 -12.86 -5.69 28.82
C TYR A 57 -13.20 -4.96 30.14
N PRO A 58 -14.41 -4.37 30.26
CA PRO A 58 -14.79 -3.53 31.40
C PRO A 58 -14.94 -4.30 32.73
N SER A 59 -15.05 -5.64 32.67
CA SER A 59 -15.07 -6.53 33.83
C SER A 59 -13.71 -6.70 34.52
N GLY A 60 -12.66 -6.09 33.94
CA GLY A 60 -11.29 -6.18 34.41
C GLY A 60 -10.53 -7.32 33.75
N LEU A 61 -9.24 -7.08 33.56
CA LEU A 61 -8.28 -8.05 33.01
C LEU A 61 -7.25 -8.43 34.07
N THR A 62 -6.84 -9.68 34.05
CA THR A 62 -5.72 -10.12 34.90
C THR A 62 -4.40 -9.71 34.26
N ARG A 63 -3.37 -9.47 35.08
CA ARG A 63 -2.03 -9.08 34.59
C ARG A 63 -1.47 -10.04 33.53
N PRO A 64 -1.60 -11.38 33.63
CA PRO A 64 -1.15 -12.29 32.57
C PRO A 64 -1.87 -12.09 31.25
N ILE A 65 -3.18 -11.82 31.26
CA ILE A 65 -3.97 -11.59 30.04
C ILE A 65 -3.54 -10.28 29.39
N ILE A 66 -3.37 -9.21 30.18
CA ILE A 66 -2.88 -7.91 29.66
C ILE A 66 -1.51 -8.07 29.01
N LEU A 67 -0.59 -8.82 29.65
CA LEU A 67 0.73 -9.05 29.09
C LEU A 67 0.68 -9.85 27.79
N ALA A 68 -0.11 -10.92 27.73
CA ALA A 68 -0.24 -11.74 26.52
C ALA A 68 -0.86 -10.95 25.36
N GLU A 69 -1.86 -10.13 25.65
CA GLU A 69 -2.55 -9.31 24.65
C GLU A 69 -1.66 -8.15 24.16
N LEU A 70 -0.92 -7.50 25.06
CA LEU A 70 0.09 -6.51 24.69
C LEU A 70 1.24 -7.14 23.89
N GLU A 71 1.69 -8.34 24.24
CA GLU A 71 2.73 -9.07 23.48
C GLU A 71 2.22 -9.40 22.07
N SER A 72 1.00 -9.96 21.95
CA SER A 72 0.38 -10.27 20.65
C SER A 72 0.20 -9.02 19.78
N ARG A 73 -0.37 -7.94 20.32
CA ARG A 73 -0.56 -6.69 19.57
C ARG A 73 0.76 -6.00 19.24
N TRP A 74 1.79 -6.18 20.07
CA TRP A 74 3.13 -5.68 19.79
C TRP A 74 3.80 -6.49 18.69
N GLU A 75 3.68 -7.82 18.68
CA GLU A 75 4.18 -8.67 17.61
C GLU A 75 3.50 -8.34 16.27
N GLU A 76 2.18 -8.16 16.26
CA GLU A 76 1.45 -7.70 15.07
C GLU A 76 1.93 -6.32 14.60
N ALA A 77 2.06 -5.36 15.52
CA ALA A 77 2.60 -4.04 15.21
C ALA A 77 4.07 -4.08 14.75
N LEU A 78 4.85 -5.06 15.21
CA LEU A 78 6.24 -5.27 14.84
C LEU A 78 6.36 -5.94 13.47
N GLU A 79 5.47 -6.86 13.11
CA GLU A 79 5.33 -7.38 11.75
C GLU A 79 4.99 -6.24 10.77
N ASP A 80 4.11 -5.33 11.17
CA ASP A 80 3.80 -4.11 10.41
C ASP A 80 5.01 -3.15 10.30
N LEU A 81 5.79 -2.96 11.37
CA LEU A 81 6.96 -2.06 11.39
C LEU A 81 8.20 -2.63 10.68
N THR A 82 8.43 -3.94 10.74
CA THR A 82 9.68 -4.55 10.26
C THR A 82 9.72 -4.79 8.77
N GLY A 83 8.60 -4.60 8.05
CA GLY A 83 8.53 -4.78 6.60
C GLY A 83 8.99 -6.17 6.13
N ALA A 84 9.14 -7.13 7.05
CA ALA A 84 9.61 -8.47 6.79
C ALA A 84 8.47 -9.25 6.15
N THR A 85 8.37 -9.09 4.83
CA THR A 85 7.39 -9.72 3.96
C THR A 85 5.94 -9.45 4.40
N LEU A 86 5.40 -8.30 3.95
CA LEU A 86 3.99 -8.18 3.59
C LEU A 86 3.64 -9.29 2.56
N SER A 87 3.52 -10.53 3.01
CA SER A 87 2.47 -11.40 2.52
C SER A 87 1.20 -10.65 2.92
N LYS A 88 0.73 -9.76 2.03
CA LYS A 88 -0.51 -9.02 2.21
C LYS A 88 -1.62 -10.05 2.31
N LYS A 89 -1.88 -10.54 3.52
CA LYS A 89 -2.94 -11.49 3.77
C LYS A 89 -4.23 -10.70 3.70
N TYR A 90 -4.85 -10.73 2.51
CA TYR A 90 -6.20 -10.27 2.36
C TYR A 90 -7.11 -11.23 3.12
N SER A 91 -7.98 -10.66 3.96
CA SER A 91 -9.00 -11.39 4.69
C SER A 91 -10.12 -11.79 3.75
N SER A 92 -10.84 -12.86 4.11
CA SER A 92 -12.00 -13.30 3.33
C SER A 92 -13.28 -12.53 3.71
N LEU A 93 -14.20 -12.37 2.76
CA LEU A 93 -15.54 -11.84 2.97
C LEU A 93 -16.34 -12.71 3.94
N ALA A 94 -16.09 -14.03 3.97
CA ALA A 94 -16.70 -14.91 4.97
C ALA A 94 -16.24 -14.52 6.38
N SER A 95 -14.94 -14.36 6.60
CA SER A 95 -14.39 -13.89 7.88
C SER A 95 -14.96 -12.53 8.30
N LEU A 96 -15.16 -11.61 7.34
CA LEU A 96 -15.81 -10.32 7.58
C LEU A 96 -17.27 -10.49 8.05
N LEU A 97 -18.02 -11.34 7.36
CA LEU A 97 -19.42 -11.64 7.67
C LEU A 97 -19.60 -12.43 8.96
N ASP A 98 -18.57 -13.13 9.42
CA ASP A 98 -18.52 -13.83 10.70
C ASP A 98 -18.02 -12.91 11.84
N GLY A 99 -17.48 -11.73 11.51
CA GLY A 99 -17.00 -10.76 12.50
C GLY A 99 -15.59 -11.07 13.01
N LEU A 100 -14.82 -11.85 12.27
CA LEU A 100 -13.46 -12.26 12.60
C LEU A 100 -12.39 -11.30 12.05
N THR A 101 -12.80 -10.11 11.58
CA THR A 101 -11.94 -9.14 10.93
C THR A 101 -11.94 -7.82 11.71
N THR A 102 -10.78 -7.18 11.76
CA THR A 102 -10.58 -5.86 12.33
C THR A 102 -10.90 -4.76 11.31
N GLN A 103 -11.01 -3.50 11.76
CA GLN A 103 -11.19 -2.35 10.87
C GLN A 103 -9.99 -2.15 9.91
N HIS A 104 -8.81 -2.65 10.28
CA HIS A 104 -7.59 -2.60 9.47
C HIS A 104 -7.45 -3.79 8.50
N SER A 105 -8.37 -4.76 8.54
CA SER A 105 -8.35 -5.90 7.64
C SER A 105 -8.48 -5.46 6.18
N LEU A 106 -7.66 -6.06 5.32
CA LEU A 106 -7.59 -5.74 3.89
C LEU A 106 -8.42 -6.74 3.11
N PHE A 107 -9.18 -6.26 2.13
CA PHE A 107 -10.01 -7.09 1.27
C PHE A 107 -9.64 -6.86 -0.20
N ASP A 108 -9.63 -7.93 -0.99
CA ASP A 108 -9.41 -7.92 -2.44
C ASP A 108 -10.57 -8.63 -3.12
N VAL A 109 -11.42 -7.86 -3.80
CA VAL A 109 -12.69 -8.34 -4.33
C VAL A 109 -12.97 -7.77 -5.71
N THR A 110 -13.95 -8.34 -6.39
CA THR A 110 -14.46 -7.85 -7.66
C THR A 110 -15.87 -7.27 -7.48
N ILE A 111 -16.07 -6.04 -7.95
CA ILE A 111 -17.39 -5.46 -8.17
C ILE A 111 -17.96 -6.11 -9.43
N TYR A 112 -18.99 -6.94 -9.28
CA TYR A 112 -19.70 -7.55 -10.40
C TYR A 112 -21.04 -6.88 -10.69
N ARG A 113 -21.55 -6.06 -9.76
CA ARG A 113 -22.79 -5.31 -9.94
C ARG A 113 -22.74 -3.97 -9.19
N ILE A 114 -23.29 -2.95 -9.83
CA ILE A 114 -23.57 -1.65 -9.23
C ILE A 114 -25.01 -1.26 -9.52
N ARG A 115 -25.70 -0.67 -8.54
CA ARG A 115 -27.07 -0.18 -8.72
C ARG A 115 -27.35 1.04 -7.84
N LYS A 116 -28.19 1.93 -8.34
CA LYS A 116 -28.78 3.00 -7.55
C LYS A 116 -30.03 2.48 -6.85
N LEU A 117 -30.18 2.75 -5.56
CA LEU A 117 -31.37 2.37 -4.82
C LEU A 117 -32.56 3.23 -5.29
N PRO A 118 -33.74 2.62 -5.54
CA PRO A 118 -34.91 3.34 -6.02
C PRO A 118 -35.26 4.53 -5.13
N GLN A 119 -35.63 5.66 -5.74
CA GLN A 119 -36.06 6.88 -5.02
C GLN A 119 -35.00 7.51 -4.10
N THR A 120 -33.73 7.12 -4.23
CA THR A 120 -32.63 7.69 -3.44
C THR A 120 -31.46 8.08 -4.33
N GLN A 121 -30.51 8.84 -3.77
CA GLN A 121 -29.19 9.07 -4.39
C GLN A 121 -28.15 8.02 -3.97
N VAL A 122 -28.56 6.98 -3.26
CA VAL A 122 -27.64 6.02 -2.66
C VAL A 122 -27.28 4.94 -3.68
N TRP A 123 -25.98 4.77 -3.89
CA TRP A 123 -25.43 3.72 -4.73
C TRP A 123 -25.00 2.52 -3.89
N MET A 124 -25.16 1.33 -4.48
CA MET A 124 -24.85 0.06 -3.87
C MET A 124 -23.98 -0.78 -4.80
N LEU A 125 -22.93 -1.36 -4.24
CA LEU A 125 -22.03 -2.29 -4.89
C LEU A 125 -22.35 -3.71 -4.44
N SER A 126 -22.15 -4.68 -5.31
CA SER A 126 -22.10 -6.09 -4.94
C SER A 126 -20.68 -6.59 -5.17
N PHE A 127 -20.07 -7.05 -4.08
CA PHE A 127 -18.71 -7.60 -4.07
C PHE A 127 -18.76 -9.12 -4.17
N GLN A 128 -17.80 -9.69 -4.88
CA GLN A 128 -17.57 -11.12 -4.96
C GLN A 128 -16.06 -11.38 -4.95
N GLU A 129 -15.66 -12.44 -4.25
CA GLU A 129 -14.27 -12.91 -4.27
C GLU A 129 -13.98 -13.83 -5.46
N SER A 130 -12.73 -13.87 -5.89
CA SER A 130 -12.28 -14.72 -6.99
C SER A 130 -12.40 -16.22 -6.67
N HIS A 131 -12.30 -16.60 -5.39
CA HIS A 131 -12.24 -18.00 -4.94
C HIS A 131 -13.47 -18.44 -4.13
N SER A 132 -14.47 -17.58 -3.98
CA SER A 132 -15.66 -17.83 -3.18
C SER A 132 -16.92 -17.34 -3.89
N SER A 133 -18.02 -18.08 -3.75
CA SER A 133 -19.34 -17.63 -4.18
C SER A 133 -19.98 -16.64 -3.20
N THR A 134 -19.30 -16.35 -2.08
CA THR A 134 -19.76 -15.38 -1.09
C THR A 134 -19.82 -14.00 -1.73
N SER A 135 -21.02 -13.42 -1.71
CA SER A 135 -21.25 -12.06 -2.15
C SER A 135 -21.81 -11.22 -1.01
N VAL A 136 -21.42 -9.96 -0.98
CA VAL A 136 -21.90 -9.01 0.01
C VAL A 136 -22.24 -7.69 -0.66
N GLU A 137 -23.32 -7.07 -0.21
CA GLU A 137 -23.72 -5.74 -0.66
C GLU A 137 -23.07 -4.66 0.20
N ALA A 138 -22.55 -3.62 -0.43
CA ALA A 138 -21.93 -2.48 0.22
C ALA A 138 -22.56 -1.17 -0.24
N TYR A 139 -22.76 -0.23 0.67
CA TYR A 139 -23.10 1.14 0.31
C TYR A 139 -21.86 1.84 -0.25
N LEU A 140 -21.99 2.48 -1.42
CA LEU A 140 -20.91 3.27 -2.00
C LEU A 140 -20.76 4.57 -1.20
N HIS A 141 -19.52 4.92 -0.84
CA HIS A 141 -19.23 6.20 -0.21
C HIS A 141 -19.46 7.35 -1.20
N GLN A 142 -20.06 8.45 -0.74
CA GLN A 142 -20.47 9.58 -1.59
C GLN A 142 -19.32 10.18 -2.41
N LYS A 143 -18.10 10.17 -1.85
CA LYS A 143 -16.88 10.60 -2.56
C LYS A 143 -16.64 9.89 -3.89
N PHE A 144 -17.24 8.71 -4.12
CA PHE A 144 -17.08 7.91 -5.33
C PHE A 144 -18.26 8.02 -6.29
N TYR A 145 -19.29 8.84 -5.99
CA TYR A 145 -20.49 8.92 -6.84
C TYR A 145 -20.20 9.45 -8.24
N PHE A 146 -19.19 10.31 -8.39
CA PHE A 146 -18.75 10.80 -9.70
C PHE A 146 -18.30 9.67 -10.64
N LEU A 147 -17.94 8.49 -10.10
CA LEU A 147 -17.57 7.32 -10.89
C LEU A 147 -18.78 6.50 -11.39
N THR A 148 -19.99 6.89 -10.98
CA THR A 148 -21.25 6.21 -11.29
C THR A 148 -22.14 6.99 -12.24
N GLU A 149 -21.90 8.28 -12.42
CA GLU A 149 -22.76 9.17 -13.20
C GLU A 149 -22.48 9.12 -14.70
N SER A 150 -23.54 9.10 -15.49
CA SER A 150 -23.50 8.99 -16.96
C SER A 150 -23.29 10.29 -17.71
N ALA A 151 -23.23 11.42 -17.01
CA ALA A 151 -23.29 12.74 -17.63
C ALA A 151 -21.95 13.21 -18.24
N GLY A 152 -20.88 12.41 -18.16
CA GLY A 152 -19.59 12.78 -18.74
C GLY A 152 -18.68 11.59 -18.96
N HIS A 153 -18.89 10.84 -20.04
CA HIS A 153 -17.95 9.94 -20.76
C HIS A 153 -17.03 8.97 -19.98
N HIS A 154 -17.15 8.82 -18.66
CA HIS A 154 -16.12 8.20 -17.82
C HIS A 154 -16.71 7.23 -16.79
N HIS A 155 -17.26 6.13 -17.30
CA HIS A 155 -17.95 5.09 -16.56
C HIS A 155 -17.04 4.04 -15.93
N VAL A 156 -16.01 4.46 -15.20
CA VAL A 156 -15.03 3.51 -14.65
C VAL A 156 -15.70 2.44 -13.80
N LEU A 157 -16.72 2.75 -12.99
CA LEU A 157 -17.38 1.74 -12.13
C LEU A 157 -18.59 1.05 -12.76
N LEU A 158 -19.14 1.52 -13.89
CA LEU A 158 -20.31 0.87 -14.49
C LEU A 158 -19.94 -0.29 -15.43
N GLN A 159 -18.69 -0.38 -15.86
CA GLN A 159 -18.20 -1.49 -16.67
C GLN A 159 -17.67 -2.60 -15.77
N THR A 160 -18.59 -3.44 -15.30
CA THR A 160 -18.33 -4.64 -14.51
C THR A 160 -17.80 -5.77 -15.40
N PRO A 161 -16.89 -6.62 -14.90
CA PRO A 161 -16.36 -6.67 -13.53
C PRO A 161 -15.12 -5.78 -13.29
N ARG A 162 -15.00 -5.19 -12.09
CA ARG A 162 -13.81 -4.42 -11.68
C ARG A 162 -13.25 -4.89 -10.35
N ARG A 163 -11.94 -5.17 -10.32
CA ARG A 163 -11.21 -5.50 -9.10
C ARG A 163 -10.97 -4.25 -8.26
N ILE A 164 -11.16 -4.38 -6.95
CA ILE A 164 -10.96 -3.32 -5.97
C ILE A 164 -10.25 -3.89 -4.73
N ARG A 165 -9.56 -3.01 -4.02
CA ARG A 165 -9.01 -3.31 -2.69
C ARG A 165 -9.55 -2.30 -1.69
N PHE A 166 -9.93 -2.73 -0.50
CA PHE A 166 -10.50 -1.83 0.49
C PHE A 166 -10.25 -2.30 1.93
N SER A 167 -10.46 -1.38 2.87
CA SER A 167 -10.37 -1.59 4.33
C SER A 167 -11.30 -0.60 5.06
N GLY A 168 -11.25 -0.55 6.40
CA GLY A 168 -12.05 0.42 7.18
C GLY A 168 -13.54 0.17 7.05
N VAL A 169 -13.95 -1.08 6.83
CA VAL A 169 -15.34 -1.44 6.59
C VAL A 169 -16.00 -1.91 7.87
N GLN A 170 -17.29 -1.61 8.01
CA GLN A 170 -18.12 -2.11 9.11
C GLN A 170 -19.32 -2.88 8.57
N VAL A 171 -19.66 -3.99 9.23
CA VAL A 171 -20.80 -4.84 8.84
C VAL A 171 -22.03 -4.46 9.66
N VAL A 172 -23.11 -4.10 8.98
CA VAL A 172 -24.43 -3.95 9.60
C VAL A 172 -25.18 -5.28 9.50
N ARG A 173 -25.40 -5.91 10.65
CA ARG A 173 -26.28 -7.06 10.79
C ARG A 173 -27.65 -6.56 11.25
N LYS A 174 -28.69 -6.78 10.43
CA LYS A 174 -30.08 -6.57 10.84
C LYS A 174 -30.68 -7.94 11.16
N ALA A 175 -31.33 -8.07 12.32
CA ALA A 175 -32.00 -9.30 12.72
C ALA A 175 -32.90 -9.84 11.58
N GLY A 176 -32.52 -10.97 11.00
CA GLY A 176 -33.25 -11.63 9.90
C GLY A 176 -33.08 -11.03 8.49
N ARG A 177 -32.16 -10.10 8.24
CA ARG A 177 -31.86 -9.55 6.89
C ARG A 177 -30.44 -9.85 6.43
N VAL A 178 -30.22 -9.69 5.12
CA VAL A 178 -28.91 -9.74 4.46
C VAL A 178 -27.93 -8.76 5.10
N SER A 179 -26.76 -9.24 5.51
CA SER A 179 -25.65 -8.43 6.01
C SER A 179 -25.17 -7.46 4.94
N ARG A 180 -24.90 -6.21 5.35
CA ARG A 180 -24.44 -5.15 4.44
C ARG A 180 -23.22 -4.43 4.99
N LEU A 181 -22.36 -3.96 4.09
CA LEU A 181 -21.20 -3.17 4.44
C LEU A 181 -21.55 -1.68 4.45
N LEU A 182 -21.13 -0.97 5.50
CA LEU A 182 -21.18 0.49 5.54
C LEU A 182 -20.20 1.11 4.53
N PRO A 183 -20.46 2.35 4.08
CA PRO A 183 -19.54 3.04 3.20
C PRO A 183 -18.16 3.21 3.84
N THR A 184 -17.10 2.86 3.12
CA THR A 184 -15.71 3.18 3.48
C THR A 184 -15.11 4.11 2.43
N PRO A 185 -14.38 5.16 2.83
CA PRO A 185 -13.64 6.00 1.89
C PRO A 185 -12.30 5.38 1.48
N LEU A 186 -11.86 4.29 2.13
CA LEU A 186 -10.54 3.66 1.95
C LEU A 186 -10.61 2.56 0.89
N MET A 187 -10.78 2.97 -0.37
CA MET A 187 -10.85 2.07 -1.53
C MET A 187 -9.80 2.42 -2.58
N LEU A 188 -9.20 1.39 -3.18
CA LEU A 188 -8.38 1.44 -4.37
C LEU A 188 -9.09 0.74 -5.53
N PHE A 189 -9.21 1.42 -6.67
CA PHE A 189 -9.84 0.86 -7.87
C PHE A 189 -8.79 0.43 -8.88
N GLU A 190 -8.82 -0.83 -9.31
CA GLU A 190 -7.83 -1.35 -10.25
C GLU A 190 -8.17 -0.94 -11.70
N LEU A 191 -7.23 -0.28 -12.38
CA LEU A 191 -7.30 0.06 -13.80
C LEU A 191 -6.41 -0.87 -14.64
N SER A 192 -6.75 -1.02 -15.92
CA SER A 192 -6.00 -1.82 -16.89
C SER A 192 -4.58 -1.29 -17.12
N GLU A 193 -3.58 -2.18 -17.08
CA GLU A 193 -2.19 -1.85 -17.45
C GLU A 193 -2.09 -1.41 -18.91
N HIS A 194 -2.80 -2.09 -19.82
CA HIS A 194 -2.84 -1.72 -21.24
C HIS A 194 -3.43 -0.32 -21.48
N ALA A 195 -4.40 0.10 -20.66
CA ALA A 195 -4.95 1.44 -20.76
C ALA A 195 -3.90 2.50 -20.42
N LEU A 196 -3.08 2.23 -19.41
CA LEU A 196 -1.98 3.10 -19.03
C LEU A 196 -0.89 3.16 -20.10
N GLU A 197 -0.45 2.01 -20.62
CA GLU A 197 0.58 1.96 -21.68
C GLU A 197 0.17 2.82 -22.88
N TYR A 198 -1.10 2.74 -23.27
CA TYR A 198 -1.65 3.54 -24.34
C TYR A 198 -1.63 5.04 -24.01
N VAL A 199 -2.03 5.45 -22.81
CA VAL A 199 -2.00 6.87 -22.41
C VAL A 199 -0.58 7.42 -22.29
N VAL A 200 0.37 6.63 -21.76
CA VAL A 200 1.79 6.99 -21.68
C VAL A 200 2.40 7.16 -23.07
N SER A 201 2.07 6.28 -24.03
CA SER A 201 2.54 6.42 -25.42
C SER A 201 1.99 7.69 -26.08
N LEU A 202 0.73 8.04 -25.82
CA LEU A 202 0.15 9.30 -26.30
C LEU A 202 0.85 10.53 -25.69
N HIS A 203 1.14 10.49 -24.39
CA HIS A 203 1.87 11.57 -23.70
C HIS A 203 3.27 11.77 -24.30
N ARG A 204 3.99 10.68 -24.62
CA ARG A 204 5.29 10.76 -25.31
C ARG A 204 5.17 11.38 -26.69
N GLN A 205 4.15 11.01 -27.47
CA GLN A 205 3.94 11.58 -28.81
C GLN A 205 3.64 13.09 -28.77
N LEU A 206 2.79 13.52 -27.83
CA LEU A 206 2.49 14.95 -27.64
C LEU A 206 3.73 15.75 -27.20
N GLY A 207 4.60 15.18 -26.35
CA GLY A 207 5.86 15.79 -25.94
C GLY A 207 6.94 15.89 -27.04
N VAL A 208 6.89 15.05 -28.07
CA VAL A 208 7.82 15.10 -29.22
C VAL A 208 7.37 16.09 -30.30
N THR A 209 6.12 16.57 -30.24
CA THR A 209 5.54 17.46 -31.26
C THR A 209 5.87 18.95 -31.03
N SER A 210 7.15 19.27 -30.81
CA SER A 210 7.67 20.64 -31.02
C SER A 210 8.57 20.75 -32.26
N GLN A 211 8.89 19.65 -32.94
CA GLN A 211 9.49 19.69 -34.27
C GLN A 211 8.91 18.58 -35.15
N SER A 212 8.39 19.01 -36.30
CA SER A 212 7.83 18.22 -37.42
C SER A 212 6.33 17.88 -37.37
N LEU A 213 5.67 18.51 -38.34
CA LEU A 213 4.33 18.40 -38.89
C LEU A 213 3.54 17.09 -38.67
N LEU A 214 2.27 17.31 -38.34
CA LEU A 214 1.09 16.47 -38.55
C LEU A 214 1.28 15.37 -39.61
N SER A 215 1.44 14.14 -39.15
CA SER A 215 0.97 12.96 -39.87
C SER A 215 0.03 12.19 -38.94
N GLN A 216 -1.19 11.96 -39.42
CA GLN A 216 -2.18 11.14 -38.73
C GLN A 216 -1.64 9.71 -38.56
N PRO A 217 -2.02 8.98 -37.49
CA PRO A 217 -1.50 7.65 -37.24
C PRO A 217 -2.07 6.64 -38.25
N ASN A 218 -1.26 6.33 -39.27
CA ASN A 218 -1.39 5.10 -40.04
C ASN A 218 -0.70 3.97 -39.26
N SER A 219 -1.48 3.24 -38.46
CA SER A 219 -1.42 1.78 -38.24
C SER A 219 -2.18 1.45 -36.96
N ASN A 220 -3.39 0.89 -37.13
CA ASN A 220 -4.12 0.22 -36.06
C ASN A 220 -3.41 -1.10 -35.73
N PRO A 221 -2.87 -1.32 -34.51
CA PRO A 221 -2.95 -2.64 -33.93
C PRO A 221 -4.40 -2.82 -33.48
N GLN A 222 -5.24 -3.38 -34.35
CA GLN A 222 -6.58 -3.85 -33.97
C GLN A 222 -6.43 -5.13 -33.12
N THR A 223 -5.76 -5.01 -31.98
CA THR A 223 -5.99 -5.92 -30.86
C THR A 223 -7.40 -5.61 -30.38
N LYS A 224 -8.31 -6.60 -30.41
CA LYS A 224 -9.68 -6.44 -29.95
C LYS A 224 -9.67 -6.12 -28.45
N MET A 225 -9.50 -4.85 -28.10
CA MET A 225 -9.50 -4.38 -26.71
C MET A 225 -10.86 -4.66 -26.09
N ASP A 226 -10.86 -5.21 -24.89
CA ASP A 226 -12.06 -5.38 -24.09
C ASP A 226 -12.65 -4.03 -23.72
N ASP A 227 -13.97 -4.00 -23.48
CA ASP A 227 -14.67 -2.74 -23.26
C ASP A 227 -14.17 -2.02 -22.00
N ARG A 228 -13.76 -2.78 -20.97
CA ARG A 228 -13.12 -2.26 -19.75
C ARG A 228 -11.86 -1.47 -20.08
N THR A 229 -10.93 -2.01 -20.87
CA THR A 229 -9.70 -1.28 -21.24
C THR A 229 -10.03 -0.01 -22.02
N LYS A 230 -11.02 -0.03 -22.92
CA LYS A 230 -11.45 1.18 -23.64
C LYS A 230 -11.99 2.25 -22.69
N SER A 231 -12.79 1.87 -21.68
CA SER A 231 -13.28 2.83 -20.69
C SER A 231 -12.18 3.35 -19.77
N ASP A 232 -11.24 2.49 -19.38
CA ASP A 232 -10.08 2.90 -18.58
C ASP A 232 -9.21 3.89 -19.38
N ILE A 233 -9.02 3.67 -20.69
CA ILE A 233 -8.36 4.63 -21.59
C ILE A 233 -9.12 5.96 -21.61
N ALA A 234 -10.43 5.93 -21.84
CA ALA A 234 -11.23 7.16 -21.91
C ALA A 234 -11.15 7.97 -20.59
N PHE A 235 -11.20 7.27 -19.45
CA PHE A 235 -11.04 7.88 -18.13
C PHE A 235 -9.65 8.47 -17.91
N LEU A 236 -8.59 7.68 -18.16
CA LEU A 236 -7.22 8.14 -18.00
C LEU A 236 -6.92 9.34 -18.90
N LYS A 237 -7.44 9.34 -20.14
CA LYS A 237 -7.29 10.44 -21.08
C LYS A 237 -7.89 11.75 -20.59
N ALA A 238 -9.08 11.68 -20.01
CA ALA A 238 -9.82 12.88 -19.65
C ALA A 238 -9.27 13.58 -18.40
N TYR A 239 -8.73 12.82 -17.45
CA TYR A 239 -8.28 13.37 -16.19
C TYR A 239 -6.75 13.46 -16.08
N PHE A 240 -6.00 12.47 -16.55
CA PHE A 240 -4.62 12.25 -16.11
C PHE A 240 -3.54 12.52 -17.17
N ILE A 241 -3.91 13.07 -18.34
CA ILE A 241 -2.93 13.43 -19.39
C ILE A 241 -2.26 14.78 -19.12
N SER A 242 -2.98 15.70 -18.49
CA SER A 242 -2.62 17.12 -18.55
C SER A 242 -1.72 17.60 -17.42
N HIS A 243 -1.55 16.84 -16.35
CA HIS A 243 -0.83 17.29 -15.16
C HIS A 243 0.33 16.37 -14.82
N VAL A 244 1.51 16.96 -14.66
CA VAL A 244 2.72 16.33 -14.11
C VAL A 244 3.05 16.90 -12.73
N LEU A 245 3.94 16.25 -11.97
CA LEU A 245 4.33 16.75 -10.65
C LEU A 245 4.95 18.16 -10.72
N ALA A 246 5.66 18.47 -11.80
CA ALA A 246 6.27 19.78 -12.02
C ALA A 246 5.25 20.93 -12.22
N ASP A 247 3.99 20.63 -12.54
CA ASP A 247 2.94 21.65 -12.70
C ASP A 247 2.44 22.21 -11.36
N ILE A 248 2.82 21.57 -10.24
CA ILE A 248 2.45 21.98 -8.90
C ILE A 248 3.40 23.10 -8.47
N THR A 249 3.05 24.32 -8.87
CA THR A 249 3.77 25.54 -8.48
C THR A 249 3.00 26.32 -7.41
N PRO A 250 3.68 27.16 -6.61
CA PRO A 250 3.01 28.04 -5.64
C PRO A 250 1.91 28.91 -6.28
N GLU A 251 2.10 29.37 -7.51
CA GLU A 251 1.13 30.17 -8.25
C GLU A 251 -0.11 29.34 -8.64
N ALA A 252 0.09 28.09 -9.06
CA ALA A 252 -1.01 27.20 -9.39
C ALA A 252 -1.83 26.85 -8.13
N LEU A 253 -1.17 26.71 -6.98
CA LEU A 253 -1.81 26.51 -5.68
C LEU A 253 -2.58 27.76 -5.22
N ALA A 254 -2.02 28.96 -5.41
CA ALA A 254 -2.69 30.22 -5.09
C ALA A 254 -4.00 30.41 -5.87
N CYS A 255 -4.06 29.89 -7.10
CA CYS A 255 -5.27 29.90 -7.93
C CYS A 255 -6.28 28.79 -7.60
N ASN A 256 -6.03 27.98 -6.56
CA ASN A 256 -6.86 26.83 -6.17
C ASN A 256 -7.15 25.87 -7.34
N ARG A 257 -6.11 25.60 -8.15
CA ARG A 257 -6.21 24.70 -9.30
C ARG A 257 -6.38 23.25 -8.85
N ASP A 258 -7.31 22.54 -9.47
CA ASP A 258 -7.51 21.10 -9.27
C ASP A 258 -6.45 20.30 -10.06
N PHE A 259 -5.85 19.29 -9.42
CA PHE A 259 -4.80 18.44 -10.01
C PHE A 259 -5.23 16.97 -10.15
N TYR A 260 -4.65 16.29 -11.14
CA TYR A 260 -4.94 14.89 -11.47
C TYR A 260 -3.64 14.23 -11.91
N LEU A 261 -3.01 13.46 -11.04
CA LEU A 261 -1.61 13.07 -11.21
C LEU A 261 -1.50 11.61 -11.60
N LEU A 262 -0.58 11.31 -12.52
CA LEU A 262 -0.24 9.94 -12.90
C LEU A 262 1.21 9.64 -12.48
N VAL A 263 1.34 8.87 -11.41
CA VAL A 263 2.60 8.69 -10.68
C VAL A 263 2.97 7.21 -10.51
N LYS A 264 4.23 6.96 -10.15
CA LYS A 264 4.78 5.66 -9.82
C LYS A 264 5.25 5.66 -8.36
N VAL A 265 4.94 4.59 -7.64
CA VAL A 265 5.39 4.36 -6.26
C VAL A 265 6.88 4.03 -6.27
N HIS A 266 7.69 4.92 -5.71
CA HIS A 266 9.13 4.76 -5.56
C HIS A 266 9.47 3.98 -4.29
N GLN A 267 8.88 4.37 -3.16
CA GLN A 267 9.13 3.81 -1.84
C GLN A 267 7.92 4.03 -0.94
N ILE A 268 7.73 3.15 0.06
CA ILE A 268 6.68 3.26 1.07
C ILE A 268 7.35 3.14 2.44
N ASN A 269 7.10 4.10 3.32
CA ASN A 269 7.48 4.07 4.72
C ASN A 269 6.19 4.03 5.56
N ILE A 270 6.03 3.03 6.42
CA ILE A 270 4.85 2.83 7.27
C ILE A 270 5.28 2.91 8.74
N GLY A 271 4.49 3.60 9.56
CA GLY A 271 4.51 3.36 11.01
C GLY A 271 5.33 4.36 11.83
N ASP A 272 5.55 5.57 11.34
CA ASP A 272 6.15 6.61 12.18
C ASP A 272 5.08 7.16 13.13
N ALA A 273 5.36 7.14 14.44
CA ALA A 273 4.60 7.92 15.41
C ALA A 273 4.78 9.41 15.06
N THR A 274 3.69 10.18 15.11
CA THR A 274 3.72 11.60 14.76
C THR A 274 3.37 12.46 15.99
N PRO A 275 4.07 13.59 16.19
CA PRO A 275 3.71 14.57 17.21
C PRO A 275 2.55 15.48 16.79
N ARG A 276 2.02 15.33 15.55
CA ARG A 276 0.92 16.14 15.03
C ARG A 276 -0.36 15.90 15.83
N GLU A 277 -0.91 16.97 16.40
CA GLU A 277 -2.15 16.92 17.16
C GLU A 277 -3.30 16.32 16.34
N GLY A 278 -4.01 15.34 16.92
CA GLY A 278 -5.12 14.64 16.29
C GLY A 278 -4.75 13.43 15.42
N HIS A 279 -3.44 13.15 15.24
CA HIS A 279 -2.96 11.98 14.51
C HIS A 279 -2.01 11.16 15.38
N LEU A 280 -2.09 9.83 15.30
CA LEU A 280 -1.27 8.90 16.07
C LEU A 280 -0.13 8.33 15.24
N LYS A 281 -0.42 8.03 13.96
CA LYS A 281 0.53 7.38 13.06
C LYS A 281 0.51 8.05 11.69
N ARG A 282 1.66 8.02 11.02
CA ARG A 282 1.78 8.40 9.60
C ARG A 282 2.44 7.32 8.76
N ALA A 283 2.07 7.29 7.49
CA ALA A 283 2.79 6.60 6.44
C ALA A 283 3.07 7.55 5.28
N ILE A 284 4.24 7.40 4.66
CA ILE A 284 4.70 8.24 3.55
C ILE A 284 4.91 7.34 2.34
N VAL A 285 4.19 7.65 1.26
CA VAL A 285 4.37 7.02 -0.05
C VAL A 285 5.13 8.00 -0.93
N TYR A 286 6.38 7.67 -1.28
CA TYR A 286 7.19 8.46 -2.19
C TYR A 286 6.83 8.15 -3.63
N LEU A 287 6.63 9.20 -4.42
CA LEU A 287 6.04 9.16 -5.75
C LEU A 287 6.95 9.88 -6.76
N THR A 288 6.99 9.34 -7.99
CA THR A 288 7.59 10.00 -9.16
C THR A 288 6.57 10.08 -10.28
N ASP A 289 6.77 10.92 -11.28
CA ASP A 289 5.98 10.83 -12.50
C ASP A 289 6.16 9.45 -13.17
N VAL A 290 5.13 8.98 -13.89
CA VAL A 290 5.23 7.71 -14.65
C VAL A 290 6.18 7.83 -15.84
N VAL A 291 6.27 9.01 -16.44
CA VAL A 291 7.05 9.26 -17.65
C VAL A 291 8.49 9.71 -17.33
N ILE A 292 8.66 10.46 -16.23
CA ILE A 292 9.94 11.04 -15.83
C ILE A 292 10.50 10.20 -14.68
N SER A 293 11.66 9.59 -14.90
CA SER A 293 12.40 8.94 -13.81
C SER A 293 13.03 10.00 -12.92
N ALA A 294 12.77 9.93 -11.61
CA ALA A 294 13.49 10.75 -10.64
C ALA A 294 14.99 10.44 -10.67
N GLN A 295 15.81 11.49 -10.66
CA GLN A 295 17.27 11.39 -10.62
C GLN A 295 17.79 11.63 -9.20
N SER A 296 17.00 12.35 -8.39
CA SER A 296 17.31 12.71 -7.01
C SER A 296 16.08 12.58 -6.11
N ARG A 297 16.29 12.59 -4.78
CA ARG A 297 15.17 12.60 -3.81
C ARG A 297 14.33 13.88 -3.89
N SER A 298 14.93 15.01 -4.25
CA SER A 298 14.24 16.28 -4.45
C SER A 298 13.27 16.29 -5.63
N ASP A 299 13.28 15.26 -6.49
CA ASP A 299 12.29 15.07 -7.55
C ASP A 299 11.07 14.26 -7.08
N LEU A 300 11.10 13.72 -5.85
CA LEU A 300 10.03 12.91 -5.30
C LEU A 300 8.94 13.79 -4.70
N ALA A 301 7.69 13.43 -4.95
CA ALA A 301 6.56 13.93 -4.17
C ALA A 301 6.22 12.95 -3.05
N ALA A 302 5.76 13.45 -1.91
CA ALA A 302 5.37 12.62 -0.76
C ALA A 302 3.84 12.62 -0.59
N LEU A 303 3.20 11.45 -0.70
CA LEU A 303 1.81 11.27 -0.29
C LEU A 303 1.77 10.76 1.15
N ILE A 304 1.24 11.60 2.03
CA ILE A 304 1.10 11.34 3.46
C ILE A 304 -0.29 10.76 3.75
N LEU A 305 -0.29 9.65 4.48
CA LEU A 305 -1.47 8.93 4.94
C LEU A 305 -1.47 8.91 6.46
N TRP A 306 -2.60 9.25 7.07
CA TRP A 306 -2.73 9.35 8.53
C TRP A 306 -3.62 8.23 9.07
N ASP A 307 -3.24 7.68 10.23
CA ASP A 307 -4.06 6.75 11.02
C ASP A 307 -4.68 5.60 10.21
N GLU A 308 -6.00 5.53 10.12
CA GLU A 308 -6.71 4.49 9.35
C GLU A 308 -6.35 4.49 7.85
N GLN A 309 -5.93 5.63 7.30
CA GLN A 309 -5.55 5.74 5.88
C GLN A 309 -4.27 4.96 5.56
N ILE A 310 -3.46 4.60 6.57
CA ILE A 310 -2.21 3.85 6.41
C ILE A 310 -2.48 2.48 5.75
N THR A 311 -3.67 1.91 5.92
CA THR A 311 -4.08 0.68 5.24
C THR A 311 -4.10 0.82 3.72
N LEU A 312 -4.23 2.04 3.17
CA LEU A 312 -4.08 2.27 1.73
C LEU A 312 -2.64 2.02 1.30
N ALA A 313 -1.63 2.44 2.07
CA ALA A 313 -0.23 2.17 1.77
C ALA A 313 0.08 0.67 1.81
N SER A 314 -0.51 -0.09 2.74
CA SER A 314 -0.30 -1.54 2.81
C SER A 314 -0.87 -2.28 1.60
N MET A 315 -1.86 -1.72 0.89
CA MET A 315 -2.36 -2.26 -0.38
C MET A 315 -1.44 -1.97 -1.58
N LEU A 316 -0.43 -1.09 -1.45
CA LEU A 316 0.49 -0.68 -2.51
C LEU A 316 1.86 -1.38 -2.43
N LYS A 317 2.54 -1.56 -3.55
CA LYS A 317 3.94 -2.02 -3.58
C LYS A 317 4.81 -1.07 -4.38
N LYS A 318 6.12 -1.11 -4.12
CA LYS A 318 7.12 -0.41 -4.94
C LYS A 318 6.94 -0.81 -6.41
N GLY A 319 6.95 0.19 -7.28
CA GLY A 319 6.76 0.04 -8.72
C GLY A 319 5.31 0.10 -9.19
N ASP A 320 4.31 -0.01 -8.28
CA ASP A 320 2.91 0.22 -8.65
C ASP A 320 2.74 1.63 -9.22
N ARG A 321 1.80 1.78 -10.13
CA ARG A 321 1.48 3.06 -10.76
C ARG A 321 0.12 3.52 -10.25
N LEU A 322 0.00 4.79 -9.91
CA LEU A 322 -1.20 5.37 -9.32
C LEU A 322 -1.71 6.51 -10.18
N ALA A 323 -3.02 6.53 -10.41
CA ALA A 323 -3.72 7.73 -10.82
C ALA A 323 -4.34 8.35 -9.57
N ILE A 324 -3.92 9.57 -9.21
CA ILE A 324 -4.36 10.29 -8.01
C ILE A 324 -5.30 11.41 -8.43
N TYR A 325 -6.59 11.21 -8.16
CA TYR A 325 -7.64 12.17 -8.46
C TYR A 325 -7.76 13.16 -7.30
N LEU A 326 -7.57 14.46 -7.57
CA LEU A 326 -7.69 15.55 -6.60
C LEU A 326 -6.94 15.30 -5.28
N PRO A 327 -5.59 15.17 -5.32
CA PRO A 327 -4.79 15.17 -4.10
C PRO A 327 -4.97 16.48 -3.34
N ARG A 328 -4.98 16.43 -2.01
CA ARG A 328 -4.85 17.65 -1.21
C ARG A 328 -3.38 18.02 -1.17
N ILE A 329 -2.98 19.07 -1.87
CA ILE A 329 -1.59 19.51 -1.90
C ILE A 329 -1.36 20.47 -0.74
N ASN A 330 -0.33 20.20 0.06
CA ASN A 330 0.08 21.11 1.13
C ASN A 330 0.97 22.20 0.53
N SER A 331 0.76 23.46 0.96
CA SER A 331 1.53 24.58 0.41
C SER A 331 3.01 24.44 0.79
N PRO A 332 3.95 24.52 -0.19
CA PRO A 332 5.38 24.33 0.05
C PRO A 332 6.00 25.41 0.97
N HIS A 333 5.30 26.52 1.21
CA HIS A 333 5.76 27.63 2.05
C HIS A 333 5.35 27.53 3.51
N VAL A 334 4.59 26.50 3.88
CA VAL A 334 4.06 26.30 5.23
C VAL A 334 4.86 25.18 5.90
N ARG A 335 6.17 25.42 6.10
CA ARG A 335 7.01 24.61 6.99
C ARG A 335 6.64 24.94 8.45
N LEU A 336 5.44 24.57 8.87
CA LEU A 336 4.92 24.88 10.20
C LEU A 336 5.31 23.85 11.27
N SER A 337 5.98 22.75 10.91
CA SER A 337 6.33 21.70 11.86
C SER A 337 7.66 21.01 11.54
N GLU A 338 8.32 20.49 12.57
CA GLU A 338 9.47 19.55 12.49
C GLU A 338 9.11 18.21 11.79
N ASP A 339 7.85 18.05 11.37
CA ASP A 339 7.32 16.85 10.73
C ASP A 339 7.45 16.82 9.20
N THR A 340 7.93 17.90 8.57
CA THR A 340 8.11 17.92 7.10
C THR A 340 9.09 16.84 6.65
N VAL A 341 8.73 16.14 5.59
CA VAL A 341 9.58 15.13 4.97
C VAL A 341 10.77 15.83 4.32
N GLU A 342 11.94 15.74 4.96
CA GLU A 342 13.19 16.28 4.43
C GLU A 342 13.43 15.70 3.01
N ASP A 343 13.89 16.57 2.10
CA ASP A 343 14.32 16.25 0.74
C ASP A 343 13.26 15.88 -0.32
N CYS A 344 11.96 16.17 -0.15
CA CYS A 344 10.95 16.01 -1.22
C CYS A 344 10.53 17.34 -1.88
N ALA A 345 10.03 17.28 -3.12
CA ALA A 345 9.60 18.44 -3.89
C ALA A 345 8.40 19.17 -3.24
N PHE A 346 7.41 18.38 -2.80
CA PHE A 346 6.23 18.84 -2.09
C PHE A 346 5.48 17.67 -1.45
N GLU A 347 4.59 17.99 -0.52
CA GLU A 347 3.76 17.04 0.20
C GLU A 347 2.30 17.12 -0.25
N MET A 348 1.66 15.96 -0.34
CA MET A 348 0.23 15.82 -0.56
C MET A 348 -0.38 14.91 0.50
N GLU A 349 -1.64 15.14 0.84
CA GLU A 349 -2.40 14.34 1.79
C GLU A 349 -3.56 13.64 1.10
N TYR A 350 -3.98 12.52 1.67
CA TYR A 350 -5.25 11.90 1.33
C TYR A 350 -6.41 12.68 1.95
N GLY A 351 -6.97 13.60 1.15
CA GLY A 351 -8.09 14.44 1.54
C GLY A 351 -9.48 13.83 1.25
N ALA A 352 -10.52 14.57 1.60
CA ALA A 352 -11.91 14.14 1.41
C ALA A 352 -12.29 13.91 -0.07
N ARG A 353 -11.68 14.67 -0.99
CA ARG A 353 -11.87 14.55 -2.45
C ARG A 353 -10.88 13.57 -3.11
N THR A 354 -9.84 13.14 -2.40
CA THR A 354 -8.76 12.34 -2.98
C THR A 354 -9.21 10.92 -3.25
N VAL A 355 -9.04 10.46 -4.48
CA VAL A 355 -9.33 9.08 -4.90
C VAL A 355 -8.10 8.49 -5.58
N LEU A 356 -7.77 7.26 -5.21
CA LEU A 356 -6.61 6.54 -5.73
C LEU A 356 -7.06 5.41 -6.66
N PHE A 357 -6.49 5.41 -7.85
CA PHE A 357 -6.63 4.33 -8.83
C PHE A 357 -5.31 3.59 -8.93
N LEU A 358 -5.35 2.28 -8.78
CA LEU A 358 -4.18 1.42 -8.79
C LEU A 358 -4.02 0.77 -10.16
N ILE A 359 -2.81 0.85 -10.70
CA ILE A 359 -2.36 0.06 -11.86
C ILE A 359 -1.19 -0.78 -11.33
N PRO A 360 -1.44 -2.05 -10.95
CA PRO A 360 -0.42 -2.89 -10.34
C PRO A 360 0.79 -3.04 -11.27
N SER A 361 1.99 -2.99 -10.70
CA SER A 361 3.18 -3.36 -11.46
C SER A 361 3.14 -4.86 -11.76
N SER A 362 3.33 -5.23 -13.01
CA SER A 362 3.53 -6.62 -13.44
C SER A 362 4.81 -7.25 -12.88
N ALA A 363 5.68 -6.48 -12.22
CA ALA A 363 6.79 -7.02 -11.43
C ALA A 363 6.24 -7.77 -10.20
N SER A 364 6.42 -9.10 -10.22
CA SER A 364 6.04 -10.08 -9.19
C SER A 364 4.54 -10.21 -8.91
N GLY A 365 3.80 -10.61 -9.93
CA GLY A 365 2.68 -11.53 -9.78
C GLY A 365 2.96 -12.73 -10.68
N LEU A 366 3.66 -13.74 -10.17
CA LEU A 366 3.55 -15.08 -10.73
C LEU A 366 2.06 -15.42 -10.71
N SER A 367 1.38 -15.24 -11.83
CA SER A 367 0.14 -15.91 -12.12
C SER A 367 0.39 -17.38 -11.81
N LYS A 368 -0.19 -17.88 -10.71
CA LYS A 368 -0.18 -19.30 -10.32
C LYS A 368 -1.01 -20.17 -11.29
N SER A 369 -1.23 -19.69 -12.51
CA SER A 369 -1.90 -20.38 -13.60
C SER A 369 -1.05 -20.17 -14.84
N ASN A 370 -0.38 -21.24 -15.28
CA ASN A 370 0.39 -21.45 -16.53
C ASN A 370 1.82 -21.99 -16.32
N LEU A 371 2.13 -22.64 -15.19
CA LEU A 371 3.26 -23.57 -15.13
C LEU A 371 2.82 -24.96 -15.59
N LEU A 372 2.45 -25.07 -16.86
CA LEU A 372 2.52 -26.31 -17.62
C LEU A 372 2.71 -25.91 -19.08
N SER A 373 3.89 -26.26 -19.61
CA SER A 373 4.36 -26.09 -20.99
C SER A 373 4.71 -24.68 -21.46
N GLN A 374 5.97 -24.27 -21.29
CA GLN A 374 6.88 -23.84 -22.38
C GLN A 374 8.29 -23.48 -21.85
N PRO A 375 9.35 -23.60 -22.67
CA PRO A 375 10.74 -23.56 -22.21
C PRO A 375 11.26 -22.14 -21.94
N ASN A 376 11.97 -22.03 -20.81
CA ASN A 376 12.80 -20.94 -20.29
C ASN A 376 13.18 -19.80 -21.25
N THR A 377 12.73 -18.59 -20.93
CA THR A 377 13.56 -17.39 -21.05
C THR A 377 13.95 -16.99 -19.62
N GLN A 378 15.18 -17.29 -19.23
CA GLN A 378 15.70 -16.93 -17.91
C GLN A 378 15.88 -15.42 -17.84
N ALA A 379 15.40 -14.79 -16.76
CA ALA A 379 15.68 -13.39 -16.49
C ALA A 379 17.15 -13.26 -16.03
N THR A 380 17.94 -12.51 -16.79
CA THR A 380 19.27 -12.04 -16.39
C THR A 380 19.14 -10.64 -15.79
N ASP A 381 19.97 -10.30 -14.82
CA ASP A 381 20.14 -8.91 -14.38
C ASP A 381 20.92 -8.08 -15.43
N GLU A 382 21.09 -6.78 -15.17
CA GLU A 382 21.76 -5.84 -16.10
C GLU A 382 23.24 -6.19 -16.37
N ASP A 383 23.86 -7.03 -15.53
CA ASP A 383 25.24 -7.52 -15.67
C ASP A 383 25.32 -8.94 -16.27
N GLY A 384 24.19 -9.54 -16.65
CA GLY A 384 24.13 -10.87 -17.27
C GLY A 384 24.24 -12.04 -16.28
N ALA A 385 24.10 -11.79 -14.98
CA ALA A 385 24.06 -12.82 -13.96
C ALA A 385 22.65 -13.41 -13.82
N ILE A 386 22.59 -14.72 -13.55
CA ILE A 386 21.35 -15.49 -13.47
C ILE A 386 21.01 -15.71 -12.00
N GLU A 387 19.98 -15.02 -11.50
CA GLU A 387 19.54 -15.18 -10.11
C GLU A 387 18.67 -16.44 -9.95
N CYS A 388 19.17 -17.42 -9.19
CA CYS A 388 18.59 -18.75 -9.04
C CYS A 388 17.82 -18.94 -7.73
N LYS A 389 17.58 -17.86 -6.97
CA LYS A 389 16.93 -17.91 -5.65
C LYS A 389 15.51 -18.49 -5.69
N LEU A 390 14.83 -18.34 -6.82
CA LEU A 390 13.47 -18.85 -7.08
C LEU A 390 13.46 -19.97 -8.12
N TRP A 391 14.59 -20.63 -8.36
CA TRP A 391 14.71 -21.63 -9.41
C TRP A 391 13.78 -22.83 -9.13
N PRO A 392 12.85 -23.16 -10.05
CA PRO A 392 11.78 -24.12 -9.77
C PRO A 392 12.23 -25.59 -9.81
N GLY A 393 13.43 -25.88 -10.35
CA GLY A 393 13.96 -27.23 -10.50
C GLY A 393 15.12 -27.55 -9.55
N ARG A 394 15.47 -28.82 -9.39
CA ARG A 394 16.72 -29.20 -8.70
C ARG A 394 17.90 -29.01 -9.65
N LEU A 395 18.84 -28.14 -9.29
CA LEU A 395 20.09 -27.95 -10.05
C LEU A 395 21.10 -29.05 -9.70
N ARG A 396 21.71 -29.65 -10.72
CA ARG A 396 22.87 -30.54 -10.58
C ARG A 396 24.15 -29.73 -10.76
N ILE A 397 25.27 -30.25 -10.26
CA ILE A 397 26.58 -29.59 -10.43
C ILE A 397 26.93 -29.39 -11.92
N ALA A 398 26.51 -30.32 -12.79
CA ALA A 398 26.70 -30.21 -14.24
C ALA A 398 25.84 -29.12 -14.90
N ASP A 399 24.78 -28.65 -14.23
CA ASP A 399 23.87 -27.62 -14.74
C ASP A 399 24.32 -26.20 -14.37
N LEU A 400 25.41 -26.07 -13.58
CA LEU A 400 25.95 -24.79 -13.17
C LEU A 400 26.63 -24.10 -14.34
N GLN A 401 26.22 -22.86 -14.59
CA GLN A 401 26.84 -21.96 -15.56
C GLN A 401 27.63 -20.86 -14.85
N PRO A 402 28.58 -20.20 -15.55
CA PRO A 402 29.20 -18.97 -15.06
C PRO A 402 28.12 -17.95 -14.67
N THR A 403 28.43 -17.08 -13.70
CA THR A 403 27.56 -15.97 -13.25
C THR A 403 26.19 -16.34 -12.65
N MET A 404 25.95 -17.61 -12.30
CA MET A 404 24.77 -17.99 -11.51
C MET A 404 24.94 -17.58 -10.03
N SER A 405 23.95 -16.90 -9.46
CA SER A 405 23.93 -16.45 -8.06
C SER A 405 22.70 -16.99 -7.33
N GLY A 406 22.78 -17.12 -6.00
CA GLY A 406 21.66 -17.63 -5.19
C GLY A 406 21.31 -19.11 -5.44
N VAL A 407 22.27 -19.91 -5.90
CA VAL A 407 22.07 -21.32 -6.23
C VAL A 407 21.99 -22.18 -4.97
N THR A 408 20.97 -23.03 -4.88
CA THR A 408 20.87 -24.08 -3.86
C THR A 408 21.20 -25.45 -4.48
N LEU A 409 22.21 -26.13 -3.94
CA LEU A 409 22.62 -27.47 -4.39
C LEU A 409 22.37 -28.49 -3.28
N VAL A 410 21.95 -29.70 -3.69
CA VAL A 410 21.84 -30.85 -2.79
C VAL A 410 22.73 -31.96 -3.31
N GLY A 411 23.79 -32.26 -2.58
CA GLY A 411 24.77 -33.29 -2.92
C GLY A 411 25.37 -33.98 -1.70
N GLN A 412 26.04 -35.11 -1.93
CA GLN A 412 26.79 -35.81 -0.90
C GLN A 412 28.20 -35.21 -0.83
N VAL A 413 28.65 -34.89 0.38
CA VAL A 413 30.04 -34.45 0.61
C VAL A 413 30.95 -35.67 0.45
N VAL A 414 31.75 -35.69 -0.62
CA VAL A 414 32.65 -36.81 -0.93
C VAL A 414 34.03 -36.63 -0.28
N ALA A 415 34.45 -35.38 -0.07
CA ALA A 415 35.69 -35.04 0.62
C ALA A 415 35.58 -33.64 1.22
N VAL A 416 36.23 -33.41 2.36
CA VAL A 416 36.41 -32.09 2.97
C VAL A 416 37.91 -31.85 3.06
N SER A 417 38.42 -30.80 2.42
CA SER A 417 39.83 -30.43 2.47
C SER A 417 40.04 -29.22 3.38
N SER A 418 41.20 -29.13 4.01
CA SER A 418 41.58 -28.03 4.91
C SER A 418 42.01 -26.76 4.14
N ASN A 419 41.20 -26.32 3.16
CA ASN A 419 41.42 -25.09 2.37
C ASN A 419 42.85 -24.92 1.80
N LEU A 420 43.55 -26.00 1.50
CA LEU A 420 44.79 -25.95 0.72
C LEU A 420 44.43 -25.95 -0.77
N PRO A 421 44.89 -24.97 -1.57
CA PRO A 421 44.57 -24.91 -2.99
C PRO A 421 45.12 -26.16 -3.69
N VAL A 422 44.24 -27.03 -4.17
CA VAL A 422 44.62 -28.22 -4.92
C VAL A 422 44.97 -27.80 -6.34
N THR A 423 46.26 -27.71 -6.67
CA THR A 423 46.70 -27.64 -8.07
C THR A 423 46.46 -28.99 -8.73
N LYS A 424 45.48 -29.05 -9.63
CA LYS A 424 45.22 -30.22 -10.48
C LYS A 424 46.43 -30.42 -11.41
N GLN A 425 47.22 -31.47 -11.19
CA GLN A 425 48.18 -31.91 -12.20
C GLN A 425 47.42 -32.65 -13.31
N ASN A 426 47.53 -32.16 -14.53
CA ASN A 426 46.95 -32.78 -15.72
C ASN A 426 47.52 -34.19 -15.91
N LYS A 427 46.62 -35.16 -16.09
CA LYS A 427 46.88 -36.41 -16.80
C LYS A 427 45.84 -36.56 -17.88
#